data_AF-A0A2N2R6E7-F1
#
_entry.id   AF-A0A2N2R6E7-F1
#
_cell.length_a   1.000
_cell.length_b   1.000
_cell.length_c   1.000
_cell.angle_alpha   90.00
_cell.angle_beta   90.00
_cell.angle_gamma   90.00
#
_symmetry.space_group_name_H-M   'P 1'
#
loop_
_entity.id
_entity.type
_entity.pdbx_description
1 polymer ?
#
loop_
_entity_poly.entity_id
_entity_poly.type
_entity_poly.pdbx_seq_one_letter_code
_entity_poly.pdbx_strand_id
1 'polypeptide(L)'
;MSGKRIGAEAVVEKGWLRAHRWLILRRISQLGILGLFLLGPLAGIWVVKGNLNYSFTLDLLPLTDPYVALQSVLTGHLPEKLGLIGLGIALVFYLLIGGRVYCSWVCPVNMVTDAAGWLRDRLGIKGSTHLSRKTRYWILGMTLLGSALTGVVLWELINPVSMLHRGLIFGLGAAWTVVLAVFLFDLFVMSRGWCGHLCPVGAFYSLLGRWSPLRVSAPARAACNDCMDCFEVCPEPQVIRPRTAFQQPGFDGVGGAG
;
A
#
# COMPACT_ATOMS: atom_id res chain seq x y z
N MET A 1 31.65 -0.20 5.25
CA MET A 1 30.47 0.67 5.05
C MET A 1 30.02 1.12 6.43
N SER A 2 30.17 2.42 6.70
CA SER A 2 30.13 3.02 8.03
C SER A 2 28.84 2.68 8.77
N GLY A 3 28.95 2.28 10.05
CA GLY A 3 27.83 1.96 10.95
C GLY A 3 26.99 3.18 11.35
N LYS A 4 26.74 4.11 10.43
CA LYS A 4 25.83 5.23 10.61
C LYS A 4 24.40 4.69 10.54
N ARG A 5 23.63 4.89 11.61
CA ARG A 5 22.19 4.59 11.57
C ARG A 5 21.53 5.52 10.55
N ILE A 6 20.77 4.94 9.62
CA ILE A 6 19.98 5.68 8.62
C ILE A 6 19.17 6.78 9.32
N GLY A 7 19.28 8.02 8.85
CA GLY A 7 18.55 9.16 9.40
C GLY A 7 19.06 9.71 10.73
N ALA A 8 20.23 9.27 11.22
CA ALA A 8 20.81 9.79 12.47
C ALA A 8 21.08 11.30 12.41
N GLU A 9 21.56 11.80 11.27
CA GLU A 9 21.78 13.25 11.06
C GLU A 9 20.47 14.03 11.13
N ALA A 10 19.40 13.50 10.53
CA ALA A 10 18.08 14.11 10.57
C ALA A 10 17.49 14.16 12.00
N VAL A 11 17.77 13.14 12.82
CA VAL A 11 17.35 13.11 14.23
C VAL A 11 18.11 14.15 15.05
N VAL A 12 19.42 14.30 14.82
CA VAL A 12 20.25 15.30 15.53
C VAL A 12 19.83 16.73 15.15
N GLU A 13 19.60 17.00 13.87
CA GLU A 13 19.30 18.34 13.37
C GLU A 13 17.85 18.77 13.63
N LYS A 14 16.87 17.87 13.46
CA LYS A 14 15.44 18.20 13.50
C LYS A 14 14.73 17.72 14.76
N GLY A 15 15.38 16.86 15.54
CA GLY A 15 14.78 16.14 16.66
C GLY A 15 14.02 14.89 16.21
N TRP A 16 13.86 13.93 17.13
CA TRP A 16 13.27 12.62 16.86
C TRP A 16 11.85 12.70 16.28
N LEU A 17 11.00 13.58 16.83
CA LEU A 17 9.60 13.74 16.40
C LEU A 17 9.49 14.26 14.97
N ARG A 18 10.29 15.26 14.57
CA ARG A 18 10.23 15.81 13.21
C ARG A 18 10.85 14.86 12.19
N ALA A 19 11.90 14.12 12.57
CA ALA A 19 12.50 13.10 11.72
C ALA A 19 11.51 11.95 11.42
N HIS A 20 10.73 11.52 12.41
CA HIS A 20 9.77 10.41 12.28
C HIS A 20 8.33 10.84 11.99
N ARG A 21 8.06 12.13 11.80
CA ARG A 21 6.70 12.69 11.68
C ARG A 21 5.81 11.93 10.69
N TRP A 22 6.36 11.55 9.54
CA TRP A 22 5.61 10.87 8.48
C TRP A 22 5.30 9.42 8.83
N LEU A 23 6.21 8.74 9.52
CA LEU A 23 5.98 7.39 9.99
C LEU A 23 4.89 7.39 11.08
N ILE A 24 4.98 8.33 12.03
CA ILE A 24 3.98 8.51 13.10
C ILE A 24 2.61 8.84 12.50
N LEU A 25 2.52 9.83 11.62
CA LEU A 25 1.28 10.23 10.95
C LEU A 25 0.65 9.07 10.18
N ARG A 26 1.45 8.26 9.46
CA ARG A 26 0.95 7.07 8.77
C ARG A 26 0.40 6.03 9.73
N ARG A 27 1.08 5.76 10.86
CA ARG A 27 0.60 4.79 11.87
C ARG A 27 -0.65 5.27 12.59
N ILE A 28 -0.74 6.56 12.91
CA ILE A 28 -1.95 7.16 13.49
C ILE A 28 -3.13 7.02 12.53
N SER A 29 -2.92 7.31 11.24
CA SER A 29 -3.96 7.12 10.22
C SER A 29 -4.40 5.66 10.11
N GLN A 30 -3.45 4.73 9.95
CA GLN A 30 -3.73 3.30 9.79
C GLN A 30 -4.44 2.70 11.02
N LEU A 31 -3.95 3.00 12.23
CA LEU A 31 -4.56 2.53 13.48
C LEU A 31 -5.88 3.24 13.77
N GLY A 32 -6.01 4.52 13.43
CA GLY A 32 -7.25 5.27 13.57
C GLY A 32 -8.36 4.72 12.69
N ILE A 33 -8.06 4.44 11.42
CA ILE A 33 -8.99 3.80 10.48
C ILE A 33 -9.34 2.39 10.95
N LEU A 34 -8.36 1.58 11.30
CA LEU A 34 -8.60 0.23 11.82
C LEU A 34 -9.45 0.26 13.10
N GLY A 35 -9.15 1.17 14.02
CA GLY A 35 -9.92 1.39 15.25
C GLY A 35 -11.37 1.78 14.95
N LEU A 36 -11.60 2.68 14.00
CA LEU A 36 -12.94 3.08 13.56
C LEU A 36 -13.78 1.88 13.09
N PHE A 37 -13.17 0.95 12.33
CA PHE A 37 -13.84 -0.29 11.91
C PHE A 37 -14.06 -1.28 13.05
N LEU A 38 -13.19 -1.28 14.07
CA LEU A 38 -13.31 -2.15 15.25
C LEU A 38 -14.29 -1.61 16.31
N LEU A 39 -14.60 -0.31 16.31
CA LEU A 39 -15.57 0.31 17.24
C LEU A 39 -16.98 -0.29 17.10
N GLY A 40 -17.38 -0.68 15.90
CA GLY A 40 -18.68 -1.33 15.67
C GLY A 40 -18.78 -2.67 16.41
N PRO A 41 -17.96 -3.67 16.04
CA PRO A 41 -18.01 -5.00 16.65
C PRO A 41 -17.64 -5.04 18.14
N LEU A 42 -16.71 -4.18 18.61
CA LEU A 42 -16.21 -4.23 19.99
C LEU A 42 -16.96 -3.34 20.96
N ALA A 43 -17.49 -2.19 20.52
CA ALA A 43 -18.13 -1.20 21.39
C ALA A 43 -19.62 -0.96 21.05
N GLY A 44 -20.17 -1.66 20.05
CA GLY A 44 -21.56 -1.48 19.60
C GLY A 44 -21.82 -0.15 18.89
N ILE A 45 -20.77 0.63 18.61
CA ILE A 45 -20.87 1.96 17.99
C ILE A 45 -20.61 1.80 16.48
N TRP A 46 -21.69 1.59 15.72
CA TRP A 46 -21.67 1.32 14.28
C TRP A 46 -21.47 2.58 13.44
N VAL A 47 -20.35 3.29 13.61
CA VAL A 47 -19.99 4.45 12.80
C VAL A 47 -19.61 4.04 11.37
N VAL A 48 -19.00 2.85 11.22
CA VAL A 48 -18.67 2.27 9.91
C VAL A 48 -19.05 0.79 9.89
N LYS A 49 -19.89 0.38 8.93
CA LYS A 49 -20.27 -1.02 8.70
C LYS A 49 -19.56 -1.53 7.44
N GLY A 50 -18.85 -2.65 7.54
CA GLY A 50 -18.20 -3.29 6.39
C GLY A 50 -16.68 -3.40 6.51
N ASN A 51 -15.96 -3.36 5.40
CA ASN A 51 -14.50 -3.43 5.32
C ASN A 51 -13.94 -2.33 4.42
N LEU A 52 -12.61 -2.23 4.29
CA LEU A 52 -11.97 -1.21 3.44
C LEU A 52 -12.31 -1.31 1.94
N ASN A 53 -12.87 -2.43 1.47
CA ASN A 53 -13.28 -2.58 0.07
C ASN A 53 -14.76 -2.25 -0.15
N TYR A 54 -15.57 -2.34 0.90
CA TYR A 54 -16.97 -1.92 0.92
C TYR A 54 -17.36 -1.53 2.34
N SER A 55 -17.52 -0.23 2.59
CA SER A 55 -17.90 0.30 3.90
C SER A 55 -19.05 1.30 3.78
N PHE A 56 -20.04 1.19 4.66
CA PHE A 56 -21.04 2.21 4.91
C PHE A 56 -20.56 3.08 6.07
N THR A 57 -20.22 4.32 5.77
CA THR A 57 -19.88 5.34 6.78
C THR A 57 -21.18 6.04 7.19
N LEU A 58 -21.57 5.94 8.46
CA LEU A 58 -22.75 6.59 9.05
C LEU A 58 -24.06 6.36 8.28
N ASP A 59 -24.24 5.18 7.66
CA ASP A 59 -25.40 4.83 6.83
C ASP A 59 -25.70 5.81 5.66
N LEU A 60 -24.77 6.71 5.33
CA LEU A 60 -24.93 7.81 4.35
C LEU A 60 -23.88 7.80 3.23
N LEU A 61 -22.67 7.31 3.49
CA LEU A 61 -21.56 7.32 2.53
C LEU A 61 -21.02 5.90 2.30
N PRO A 62 -21.44 5.21 1.23
CA PRO A 62 -20.79 3.97 0.81
C PRO A 62 -19.42 4.30 0.23
N LEU A 63 -18.34 3.85 0.86
CA LEU A 63 -17.02 3.82 0.26
C LEU A 63 -16.84 2.43 -0.36
N THR A 64 -16.95 2.36 -1.69
CA THR A 64 -16.64 1.16 -2.46
C THR A 64 -15.27 1.33 -3.10
N ASP A 65 -14.37 0.37 -2.88
CA ASP A 65 -13.08 0.34 -3.57
C ASP A 65 -13.36 0.24 -5.08
N PRO A 66 -12.87 1.19 -5.90
CA PRO A 66 -13.14 1.17 -7.33
C PRO A 66 -12.64 -0.09 -8.04
N TYR A 67 -11.67 -0.77 -7.45
CA TYR A 67 -11.21 -2.06 -7.96
C TYR A 67 -12.23 -3.18 -7.75
N VAL A 68 -12.83 -3.26 -6.56
CA VAL A 68 -13.86 -4.27 -6.24
C VAL A 68 -15.18 -3.93 -6.93
N ALA A 69 -15.52 -2.64 -7.04
CA ALA A 69 -16.65 -2.19 -7.86
C ALA A 69 -16.50 -2.64 -9.32
N LEU A 70 -15.31 -2.47 -9.90
CA LEU A 70 -15.03 -2.91 -11.26
C LEU A 70 -15.21 -4.43 -11.41
N GLN A 71 -14.71 -5.21 -10.45
CA GLN A 71 -14.95 -6.66 -10.46
C GLN A 71 -16.43 -7.03 -10.34
N SER A 72 -17.19 -6.36 -9.47
CA SER A 72 -18.64 -6.57 -9.33
C SER A 72 -19.41 -6.28 -10.62
N VAL A 73 -19.07 -5.18 -11.31
CA VAL A 73 -19.69 -4.85 -12.60
C VAL A 73 -19.35 -5.92 -13.65
N LEU A 74 -18.10 -6.40 -13.68
CA LEU A 74 -17.67 -7.45 -14.60
C LEU A 74 -18.33 -8.81 -14.32
N THR A 75 -18.76 -9.07 -13.08
CA THR A 75 -19.51 -10.29 -12.74
C THR A 75 -21.01 -10.17 -13.05
N GLY A 76 -21.46 -9.06 -13.64
CA GLY A 76 -22.86 -8.79 -13.95
C GLY A 76 -23.67 -8.21 -12.78
N HIS A 77 -23.03 -7.95 -11.64
CA HIS A 77 -23.68 -7.39 -10.45
C HIS A 77 -23.45 -5.89 -10.38
N LEU A 78 -24.41 -5.13 -10.91
CA LEU A 78 -24.38 -3.66 -10.83
C LEU A 78 -24.56 -3.20 -9.38
N PRO A 79 -23.63 -2.37 -8.85
CA PRO A 79 -23.79 -1.77 -7.54
C PRO A 79 -25.08 -0.94 -7.47
N GLU A 80 -25.72 -0.90 -6.29
CA GLU A 80 -26.87 -0.04 -6.06
C GLU A 80 -26.53 1.44 -6.34
N LYS A 81 -27.54 2.27 -6.66
CA LYS A 81 -27.35 3.68 -7.01
C LYS A 81 -26.51 4.46 -5.98
N LEU A 82 -26.64 4.12 -4.69
CA LEU A 82 -25.82 4.70 -3.62
C LEU A 82 -24.35 4.27 -3.74
N GLY A 83 -24.08 3.00 -4.05
CA GLY A 83 -22.72 2.50 -4.28
C GLY A 83 -22.03 3.17 -5.48
N LEU A 84 -22.77 3.58 -6.50
CA LEU A 84 -22.22 4.33 -7.64
C LEU A 84 -21.81 5.76 -7.26
N ILE A 85 -22.56 6.43 -6.38
CA ILE A 85 -22.18 7.76 -5.85
C ILE A 85 -20.92 7.62 -5.00
N GLY A 86 -20.88 6.59 -4.16
CA GLY A 86 -19.71 6.22 -3.36
C GLY A 86 -18.44 5.97 -4.18
N LEU A 87 -18.59 5.18 -5.24
CA LEU A 87 -17.56 4.90 -6.22
C LEU A 87 -17.05 6.19 -6.88
N GLY A 88 -17.95 7.08 -7.28
CA GLY A 88 -17.60 8.36 -7.89
C GLY A 88 -16.76 9.25 -6.95
N ILE A 89 -17.17 9.36 -5.69
CA ILE A 89 -16.46 10.14 -4.67
C ILE A 89 -15.05 9.55 -4.44
N ALA A 90 -14.96 8.24 -4.24
CA ALA A 90 -13.68 7.56 -4.02
C ALA A 90 -12.75 7.73 -5.24
N LEU A 91 -13.26 7.55 -6.46
CA LEU A 91 -12.48 7.74 -7.69
C LEU A 91 -11.95 9.16 -7.81
N VAL A 92 -12.81 10.18 -7.65
CA VAL A 92 -12.39 11.59 -7.73
C VAL A 92 -11.34 11.90 -6.66
N PHE A 93 -11.58 11.46 -5.42
CA PHE A 93 -10.64 11.66 -4.32
C PHE A 93 -9.25 11.05 -4.63
N TYR A 94 -9.21 9.78 -5.07
CA TYR A 94 -7.94 9.10 -5.37
C TYR A 94 -7.28 9.57 -6.66
N LEU A 95 -8.05 10.09 -7.63
CA LEU A 95 -7.50 10.76 -8.80
C LEU A 95 -6.77 12.06 -8.41
N LEU A 96 -7.35 12.85 -7.49
CA LEU A 96 -6.75 14.11 -7.05
C LEU A 96 -5.55 13.89 -6.13
N ILE A 97 -5.68 12.99 -5.15
CA ILE A 97 -4.68 12.79 -4.09
C ILE A 97 -3.58 11.78 -4.46
N GLY A 98 -3.87 10.90 -5.41
CA GLY A 98 -2.95 9.88 -5.91
C GLY A 98 -3.15 8.53 -5.23
N GLY A 99 -3.31 7.48 -6.04
CA GLY A 99 -3.66 6.16 -5.51
C GLY A 99 -2.60 5.49 -4.61
N ARG A 100 -1.34 5.94 -4.62
CA ARG A 100 -0.34 5.47 -3.65
C ARG A 100 -0.62 5.93 -2.22
N VAL A 101 -1.47 6.94 -2.02
CA VAL A 101 -1.88 7.40 -0.69
C VAL A 101 -2.72 6.33 0.02
N TYR A 102 -3.59 5.60 -0.69
CA TYR A 102 -4.38 4.51 -0.11
C TYR A 102 -3.49 3.43 0.51
N CYS A 103 -2.58 2.86 -0.29
CA CYS A 103 -1.69 1.80 0.19
C CYS A 103 -0.76 2.26 1.32
N SER A 104 -0.39 3.55 1.36
CA SER A 104 0.55 4.06 2.34
C SER A 104 -0.09 4.58 3.64
N TRP A 105 -1.30 5.15 3.59
CA TRP A 105 -1.95 5.81 4.73
C TRP A 105 -3.21 5.09 5.24
N VAL A 106 -3.87 4.31 4.38
CA VAL A 106 -5.15 3.66 4.70
C VAL A 106 -4.96 2.17 4.92
N CYS A 107 -4.18 1.49 4.07
CA CYS A 107 -4.04 0.04 4.10
C CYS A 107 -3.29 -0.44 5.36
N PRO A 108 -3.91 -1.30 6.20
CA PRO A 108 -3.27 -1.83 7.41
C PRO A 108 -2.25 -2.92 7.10
N VAL A 109 -2.36 -3.60 5.95
CA VAL A 109 -1.40 -4.63 5.51
C VAL A 109 -0.01 -4.02 5.30
N ASN A 110 0.08 -2.73 4.97
CA ASN A 110 1.37 -2.05 4.91
C ASN A 110 2.14 -2.13 6.23
N MET A 111 1.46 -2.14 7.39
CA MET A 111 2.14 -2.29 8.68
C MET A 111 2.74 -3.70 8.84
N VAL A 112 2.04 -4.72 8.34
CA VAL A 112 2.50 -6.12 8.35
C VAL A 112 3.74 -6.27 7.47
N THR A 113 3.71 -5.72 6.26
CA THR A 113 4.85 -5.76 5.33
C THR A 113 6.03 -4.91 5.80
N ASP A 114 5.77 -3.77 6.45
CA ASP A 114 6.82 -2.95 7.07
C ASP A 114 7.47 -3.68 8.26
N ALA A 115 6.68 -4.37 9.08
CA ALA A 115 7.20 -5.19 10.18
C ALA A 115 8.02 -6.38 9.67
N ALA A 116 7.59 -7.04 8.59
CA ALA A 116 8.35 -8.09 7.92
C ALA A 116 9.70 -7.57 7.42
N GLY A 117 9.71 -6.40 6.77
CA GLY A 117 10.94 -5.76 6.31
C GLY A 117 11.89 -5.39 7.45
N TRP A 118 11.36 -4.77 8.52
CA TRP A 118 12.16 -4.45 9.72
C TRP A 118 12.76 -5.69 10.37
N LEU A 119 11.99 -6.77 10.50
CA LEU A 119 12.45 -8.01 11.10
C LEU A 119 13.52 -8.67 10.21
N ARG A 120 13.32 -8.63 8.90
CA ARG A 120 14.28 -9.13 7.91
C ARG A 120 15.64 -8.44 8.02
N ASP A 121 15.63 -7.10 8.11
CA ASP A 121 16.84 -6.29 8.27
C ASP A 121 17.56 -6.64 9.58
N ARG A 122 16.79 -6.87 10.65
CA ARG A 122 17.32 -7.29 11.96
C ARG A 122 17.92 -8.70 11.95
N LEU A 123 17.32 -9.61 11.19
CA LEU A 123 17.80 -10.98 11.01
C LEU A 123 18.96 -11.07 10.00
N GLY A 124 19.31 -9.97 9.34
CA GLY A 124 20.43 -9.90 8.40
C GLY A 124 20.22 -10.76 7.16
N ILE A 125 18.97 -11.03 6.76
CA ILE A 125 18.67 -11.88 5.59
C ILE A 125 19.01 -11.10 4.30
N LYS A 126 20.17 -11.40 3.73
CA LYS A 126 20.65 -10.81 2.47
C LYS A 126 20.21 -11.68 1.29
N GLY A 127 19.51 -11.10 0.33
CA GLY A 127 19.06 -11.77 -0.90
C GLY A 127 17.59 -11.55 -1.20
N SER A 128 17.27 -10.81 -2.27
CA SER A 128 15.90 -10.62 -2.74
C SER A 128 15.75 -11.23 -4.12
N THR A 129 14.72 -12.05 -4.32
CA THR A 129 14.31 -12.39 -5.68
C THR A 129 13.79 -11.10 -6.34
N HIS A 130 14.23 -10.77 -7.55
CA HIS A 130 13.71 -9.62 -8.26
C HIS A 130 12.49 -10.04 -9.09
N LEU A 131 11.29 -9.88 -8.53
CA LEU A 131 10.07 -9.99 -9.32
C LEU A 131 9.91 -8.75 -10.22
N SER A 132 9.47 -8.97 -11.46
CA SER A 132 9.23 -7.87 -12.39
C SER A 132 8.03 -7.02 -11.92
N ARG A 133 8.07 -5.71 -12.14
CA ARG A 133 6.90 -4.83 -11.96
C ARG A 133 5.72 -5.20 -12.87
N LYS A 134 5.94 -6.00 -13.91
CA LYS A 134 4.88 -6.46 -14.82
C LYS A 134 3.98 -7.51 -14.15
N THR A 135 4.49 -8.24 -13.16
CA THR A 135 3.75 -9.29 -12.44
C THR A 135 2.48 -8.75 -11.80
N ARG A 136 2.52 -7.57 -11.16
CA ARG A 136 1.32 -6.97 -10.54
C ARG A 136 0.22 -6.64 -11.54
N TYR A 137 0.58 -6.25 -12.77
CA TYR A 137 -0.38 -5.96 -13.84
C TYR A 137 -0.93 -7.24 -14.46
N TRP A 138 -0.11 -8.28 -14.54
CA TRP A 138 -0.57 -9.62 -14.90
C TRP A 138 -1.58 -10.16 -13.90
N ILE A 139 -1.29 -10.05 -12.60
CA ILE A 139 -2.22 -10.47 -11.52
C ILE A 139 -3.50 -9.64 -11.57
N LEU A 140 -3.41 -8.33 -11.79
CA LEU A 140 -4.56 -7.45 -12.00
C LEU A 140 -5.43 -7.95 -13.17
N GLY A 141 -4.84 -8.24 -14.33
CA GLY A 141 -5.56 -8.76 -15.49
C GLY A 141 -6.20 -10.12 -15.23
N MET A 142 -5.45 -11.05 -14.62
CA MET A 142 -5.94 -12.40 -14.31
C MET A 142 -7.10 -12.38 -13.31
N THR A 143 -7.04 -11.53 -12.28
CA THR A 143 -8.10 -11.43 -11.27
C THR A 143 -9.35 -10.77 -11.82
N LEU A 144 -9.22 -9.77 -12.71
CA LEU A 144 -10.37 -9.19 -13.43
C LEU A 144 -11.02 -10.21 -14.38
N LEU A 145 -10.22 -10.89 -15.21
CA LEU A 145 -10.70 -11.91 -16.15
C LEU A 145 -11.33 -13.08 -15.40
N GLY A 146 -10.66 -13.59 -14.37
CA GLY A 146 -11.18 -14.69 -13.56
C GLY A 146 -12.49 -14.31 -12.85
N SER A 147 -12.63 -13.05 -12.39
CA SER A 147 -13.89 -12.60 -11.79
C SER A 147 -15.02 -12.54 -12.83
N ALA A 148 -14.72 -12.08 -14.05
CA ALA A 148 -15.68 -12.06 -15.16
C ALA A 148 -16.13 -13.46 -15.58
N LEU A 149 -15.21 -14.44 -15.58
CA LEU A 149 -15.50 -15.82 -15.98
C LEU A 149 -16.26 -16.62 -14.90
N THR A 150 -15.92 -16.40 -13.62
CA THR A 150 -16.50 -17.17 -12.51
C THR A 150 -17.78 -16.56 -11.94
N GLY A 151 -18.05 -15.28 -12.21
CA GLY A 151 -19.15 -14.54 -11.60
C GLY A 151 -18.92 -14.19 -10.12
N VAL A 152 -17.73 -14.49 -9.58
CA VAL A 152 -17.34 -14.20 -8.19
C VAL A 152 -16.22 -13.18 -8.15
N VAL A 153 -16.24 -12.29 -7.16
CA VAL A 153 -15.17 -11.32 -6.90
C VAL A 153 -13.94 -12.06 -6.34
N LEU A 154 -13.09 -12.59 -7.22
CA LEU A 154 -11.96 -13.46 -6.84
C LEU A 154 -10.99 -12.78 -5.86
N TRP A 155 -10.84 -11.47 -5.97
CA TRP A 155 -9.91 -10.76 -5.10
C TRP A 155 -10.34 -10.80 -3.63
N GLU A 156 -11.63 -10.73 -3.32
CA GLU A 156 -12.13 -10.78 -1.93
C GLU A 156 -11.81 -12.09 -1.19
N LEU A 157 -11.53 -13.16 -1.93
CA LEU A 157 -11.12 -14.45 -1.38
C LEU A 157 -9.66 -14.47 -0.92
N ILE A 158 -8.80 -13.66 -1.53
CA ILE A 158 -7.34 -13.66 -1.27
C ILE A 158 -6.90 -12.32 -0.67
N ASN A 159 -7.78 -11.33 -0.60
CA ASN A 159 -7.43 -9.98 -0.17
C ASN A 159 -6.94 -9.97 1.30
N PRO A 160 -5.64 -9.73 1.55
CA PRO A 160 -5.12 -9.71 2.91
C PRO A 160 -5.69 -8.56 3.73
N VAL A 161 -6.21 -7.51 3.10
CA VAL A 161 -6.91 -6.41 3.78
C VAL A 161 -8.21 -6.93 4.40
N SER A 162 -9.06 -7.59 3.62
CA SER A 162 -10.31 -8.19 4.11
C SER A 162 -10.01 -9.24 5.18
N MET A 163 -8.98 -10.06 4.96
CA MET A 163 -8.61 -11.12 5.89
C MET A 163 -8.06 -10.58 7.21
N LEU A 164 -7.27 -9.50 7.18
CA LEU A 164 -6.80 -8.84 8.40
C LEU A 164 -7.97 -8.28 9.22
N HIS A 165 -8.97 -7.64 8.58
CA HIS A 165 -10.16 -7.16 9.29
C HIS A 165 -10.98 -8.31 9.87
N ARG A 166 -11.26 -9.34 9.07
CA ARG A 166 -12.01 -10.53 9.53
C ARG A 166 -11.28 -11.22 10.68
N GLY A 167 -9.96 -11.36 10.60
CA GLY A 167 -9.14 -11.98 11.65
C GLY A 167 -9.06 -11.15 12.94
N LEU A 168 -9.23 -9.84 12.87
CA LEU A 168 -9.29 -8.99 14.07
C LEU A 168 -10.68 -9.01 14.72
N ILE A 169 -11.74 -9.08 13.92
CA ILE A 169 -13.13 -9.08 14.42
C ILE A 169 -13.53 -10.45 14.98
N PHE A 170 -13.27 -11.52 14.21
CA PHE A 170 -13.72 -12.88 14.54
C PHE A 170 -12.62 -13.73 15.21
N GLY A 171 -11.42 -13.17 15.41
CA GLY A 171 -10.29 -13.83 16.06
C GLY A 171 -9.39 -14.66 15.13
N LEU A 172 -8.50 -15.44 15.74
CA LEU A 172 -7.50 -16.26 15.06
C LEU A 172 -8.15 -17.43 14.30
N GLY A 173 -8.57 -17.19 13.04
CA GLY A 173 -9.09 -18.19 12.12
C GLY A 173 -8.32 -18.26 10.79
N ALA A 174 -8.88 -18.95 9.79
CA ALA A 174 -8.26 -19.15 8.47
C ALA A 174 -7.85 -17.84 7.75
N ALA A 175 -8.48 -16.72 8.10
CA ALA A 175 -8.11 -15.40 7.60
C ALA A 175 -6.66 -15.00 7.96
N TRP A 176 -6.17 -15.40 9.14
CA TRP A 176 -4.79 -15.14 9.55
C TRP A 176 -3.77 -15.92 8.72
N THR A 177 -4.15 -17.05 8.14
CA THR A 177 -3.26 -17.84 7.26
C THR A 177 -2.80 -17.02 6.06
N VAL A 178 -3.69 -16.22 5.46
CA VAL A 178 -3.36 -15.36 4.32
C VAL A 178 -2.42 -14.23 4.75
N VAL A 179 -2.72 -13.59 5.88
CA VAL A 179 -1.88 -12.50 6.43
C VAL A 179 -0.49 -13.02 6.79
N LEU A 180 -0.42 -14.19 7.42
CA LEU A 180 0.83 -14.86 7.79
C LEU A 180 1.61 -15.28 6.54
N ALA A 181 0.96 -15.81 5.51
CA ALA A 181 1.60 -16.16 4.25
C ALA A 181 2.24 -14.92 3.59
N VAL A 182 1.54 -13.79 3.57
CA VAL A 182 2.10 -12.52 3.08
C VAL A 182 3.27 -12.05 3.93
N PHE A 183 3.16 -12.13 5.25
CA PHE A 183 4.24 -11.77 6.17
C PHE A 183 5.50 -12.63 5.96
N LEU A 184 5.33 -13.95 5.86
CA LEU A 184 6.43 -14.90 5.64
C LEU A 184 7.06 -14.71 4.26
N PHE A 185 6.25 -14.47 3.24
CA PHE A 185 6.74 -14.14 1.90
C PHE A 185 7.61 -12.87 1.93
N ASP A 186 7.14 -11.83 2.59
CA ASP A 186 7.88 -10.57 2.68
C ASP A 186 9.13 -10.67 3.58
N LEU A 187 9.12 -11.57 4.56
CA LEU A 187 10.24 -11.82 5.47
C LEU A 187 11.35 -12.64 4.79
N PHE A 188 11.00 -13.78 4.18
CA PHE A 188 11.99 -14.74 3.68
C PHE A 188 12.32 -14.53 2.19
N VAL A 189 11.34 -14.22 1.35
CA VAL A 189 11.50 -14.22 -0.11
C VAL A 189 11.91 -12.84 -0.62
N MET A 190 11.15 -11.80 -0.26
CA MET A 190 11.36 -10.44 -0.79
C MET A 190 10.93 -9.35 0.19
N SER A 191 11.83 -8.43 0.54
CA SER A 191 11.44 -7.25 1.33
C SER A 191 10.35 -6.45 0.61
N ARG A 192 9.16 -6.34 1.23
CA ARG A 192 7.98 -5.62 0.71
C ARG A 192 7.52 -6.12 -0.67
N GLY A 193 7.70 -7.41 -0.94
CA GLY A 193 7.39 -8.03 -2.23
C GLY A 193 5.89 -8.00 -2.56
N TRP A 194 5.03 -8.26 -1.59
CA TRP A 194 3.58 -8.33 -1.81
C TRP A 194 3.00 -7.01 -2.29
N CYS A 195 3.17 -5.93 -1.52
CA CYS A 195 2.63 -4.62 -1.86
C CYS A 195 3.26 -4.02 -3.13
N GLY A 196 4.52 -4.31 -3.42
CA GLY A 196 5.22 -3.79 -4.60
C GLY A 196 4.92 -4.54 -5.92
N HIS A 197 4.78 -5.87 -5.86
CA HIS A 197 4.86 -6.73 -7.04
C HIS A 197 3.68 -7.70 -7.22
N LEU A 198 2.92 -8.02 -6.17
CA LEU A 198 1.84 -9.00 -6.23
C LEU A 198 0.45 -8.38 -6.06
N CYS A 199 0.34 -7.30 -5.28
CA CYS A 199 -0.94 -6.69 -4.94
C CYS A 199 -1.61 -6.01 -6.16
N PRO A 200 -2.74 -6.53 -6.69
CA PRO A 200 -3.46 -5.95 -7.81
C PRO A 200 -4.13 -4.63 -7.42
N VAL A 201 -4.53 -4.45 -6.14
CA VAL A 201 -5.03 -3.17 -5.62
C VAL A 201 -3.97 -2.09 -5.78
N GLY A 202 -2.73 -2.37 -5.34
CA GLY A 202 -1.61 -1.45 -5.53
C GLY A 202 -1.35 -1.12 -7.01
N ALA A 203 -1.50 -2.11 -7.91
CA ALA A 203 -1.38 -1.91 -9.35
C ALA A 203 -2.49 -0.98 -9.89
N PHE A 204 -3.74 -1.24 -9.55
CA PHE A 204 -4.90 -0.45 -9.98
C PHE A 204 -4.81 1.00 -9.49
N TYR A 205 -4.56 1.20 -8.19
CA TYR A 205 -4.37 2.54 -7.63
C TYR A 205 -3.13 3.25 -8.18
N SER A 206 -2.06 2.51 -8.54
CA SER A 206 -0.91 3.13 -9.20
C SER A 206 -1.24 3.64 -10.60
N LEU A 207 -2.15 2.98 -11.33
CA LEU A 207 -2.64 3.43 -12.63
C LEU A 207 -3.52 4.67 -12.49
N LEU A 208 -4.41 4.71 -11.50
CA LEU A 208 -5.22 5.91 -11.24
C LEU A 208 -4.34 7.10 -10.82
N GLY A 209 -3.33 6.85 -9.97
CA GLY A 209 -2.44 7.89 -9.47
C GLY A 209 -1.50 8.51 -10.52
N ARG A 210 -1.44 7.99 -11.75
CA ARG A 210 -0.61 8.58 -12.83
C ARG A 210 -1.03 10.01 -13.17
N TRP A 211 -2.32 10.31 -13.00
CA TRP A 211 -2.94 11.60 -13.30
C TRP A 211 -2.98 12.54 -12.09
N SER A 212 -2.50 12.11 -10.93
CA SER A 212 -2.55 12.95 -9.73
C SER A 212 -1.56 14.13 -9.84
N PRO A 213 -2.02 15.36 -9.54
CA PRO A 213 -1.17 16.55 -9.48
C PRO A 213 -0.26 16.55 -8.24
N LEU A 214 -0.60 15.82 -7.19
CA LEU A 214 0.16 15.76 -5.95
C LEU A 214 1.37 14.85 -6.11
N ARG A 215 2.52 15.46 -6.43
CA ARG A 215 3.82 14.77 -6.54
C ARG A 215 4.76 15.27 -5.45
N VAL A 216 5.41 14.32 -4.78
CA VAL A 216 6.52 14.63 -3.86
C VAL A 216 7.70 15.09 -4.71
N SER A 217 8.02 16.37 -4.62
CA SER A 217 9.21 16.96 -5.23
C SER A 217 10.19 17.38 -4.13
N ALA A 218 11.49 17.30 -4.44
CA ALA A 218 12.54 17.89 -3.63
C ALA A 218 12.95 19.23 -4.29
N PRO A 219 12.25 20.34 -4.03
CA PRO A 219 12.46 21.60 -4.74
C PRO A 219 13.86 22.17 -4.49
N ALA A 220 14.38 22.05 -3.26
CA ALA A 220 15.72 22.47 -2.90
C ALA A 220 16.76 21.37 -3.20
N ARG A 221 16.79 20.85 -4.43
CA ARG A 221 17.74 19.79 -4.81
C ARG A 221 19.19 20.22 -4.56
N ALA A 222 19.49 21.53 -4.66
CA ALA A 222 20.77 22.14 -4.35
C ALA A 222 21.24 21.94 -2.89
N ALA A 223 20.32 21.81 -1.92
CA ALA A 223 20.62 21.58 -0.51
C ALA A 223 20.88 20.09 -0.17
N CYS A 224 20.93 19.20 -1.16
CA CYS A 224 21.30 17.80 -0.97
C CYS A 224 22.78 17.68 -0.60
N ASN A 225 23.08 17.02 0.52
CA ASN A 225 24.42 16.73 1.02
C ASN A 225 24.94 15.34 0.61
N ASP A 226 24.28 14.68 -0.34
CA ASP A 226 24.63 13.37 -0.90
C ASP A 226 24.81 12.24 0.16
N CYS A 227 24.06 12.31 1.27
CA CYS A 227 24.09 11.33 2.37
C CYS A 227 23.55 9.93 2.02
N MET A 228 22.82 9.76 0.91
CA MET A 228 22.21 8.51 0.44
C MET A 228 21.15 7.86 1.37
N ASP A 229 20.87 8.43 2.54
CA ASP A 229 19.79 7.98 3.44
C ASP A 229 18.44 7.84 2.72
N CYS A 230 18.16 8.69 1.73
CA CYS A 230 16.94 8.63 0.95
C CYS A 230 16.82 7.36 0.10
N PHE A 231 17.93 6.81 -0.41
CA PHE A 231 17.95 5.57 -1.18
C PHE A 231 17.84 4.35 -0.26
N GLU A 232 18.52 4.36 0.88
CA GLU A 232 18.50 3.25 1.83
C GLU A 232 17.13 3.09 2.49
N VAL A 233 16.45 4.19 2.82
CA VAL A 233 15.10 4.16 3.42
C VAL A 233 14.00 3.89 2.39
N CYS A 234 14.25 4.10 1.09
CA CYS A 234 13.21 4.01 0.08
C CYS A 234 12.81 2.55 -0.17
N PRO A 235 11.52 2.20 -0.07
CA PRO A 235 11.03 0.89 -0.50
C PRO A 235 11.19 0.64 -2.01
N GLU A 236 11.28 1.71 -2.80
CA GLU A 236 11.39 1.67 -4.26
C GLU A 236 12.51 2.62 -4.74
N PRO A 237 13.79 2.31 -4.49
CA PRO A 237 14.92 3.21 -4.76
C PRO A 237 15.00 3.63 -6.24
N GLN A 238 14.52 2.79 -7.15
CA GLN A 238 14.42 3.09 -8.59
C GLN A 238 13.60 4.36 -8.94
N VAL A 239 12.73 4.85 -8.05
CA VAL A 239 11.93 6.05 -8.31
C VAL A 239 12.74 7.32 -8.07
N ILE A 240 13.82 7.22 -7.28
CA ILE A 240 14.69 8.34 -6.96
C ILE A 240 15.72 8.49 -8.08
N ARG A 241 15.73 9.65 -8.74
CA ARG A 241 16.79 9.99 -9.71
C ARG A 241 18.05 10.39 -8.95
N PRO A 242 19.18 9.68 -9.07
CA PRO A 242 20.44 10.10 -8.45
C PRO A 242 20.93 11.43 -9.05
N ARG A 243 21.79 12.13 -8.31
CA ARG A 243 22.51 13.29 -8.85
C ARG A 243 23.60 12.77 -9.80
N THR A 244 23.83 13.47 -10.91
CA THR A 244 24.76 13.09 -11.98
C THR A 244 26.20 12.81 -11.50
N ALA A 245 26.61 13.38 -10.37
CA ALA A 245 27.91 13.10 -9.76
C ALA A 245 28.08 11.65 -9.25
N PHE A 246 27.00 10.86 -9.18
CA PHE A 246 26.99 9.50 -8.60
C PHE A 246 26.46 8.43 -9.58
N GLN A 247 26.68 8.58 -10.88
CA GLN A 247 26.36 7.50 -11.83
C GLN A 247 27.29 6.29 -11.57
N GLN A 248 26.90 5.40 -10.65
CA GLN A 248 27.62 4.16 -10.43
C GLN A 248 27.46 3.24 -11.66
N PRO A 249 28.53 2.59 -12.13
CA PRO A 249 28.43 1.58 -13.18
C PRO A 249 27.62 0.38 -12.64
N GLY A 250 26.36 0.27 -13.06
CA GLY A 250 25.40 -0.73 -12.56
C GLY A 250 24.01 -0.16 -12.22
N PHE A 251 23.87 1.16 -12.09
CA PHE A 251 22.58 1.86 -12.07
C PHE A 251 22.22 2.37 -13.47
N ASP A 252 22.20 1.46 -14.45
CA ASP A 252 21.60 1.77 -15.74
C ASP A 252 20.10 1.87 -15.53
N GLY A 253 19.66 3.13 -15.43
CA GLY A 253 18.25 3.49 -15.38
C GLY A 253 17.52 2.74 -16.49
N VAL A 254 16.67 1.79 -16.08
CA VAL A 254 15.71 1.15 -16.98
C VAL A 254 14.88 2.27 -17.60
N GLY A 255 15.20 2.56 -18.86
CA GLY A 255 14.35 3.25 -19.81
C GLY A 255 13.98 4.68 -19.44
N GLY A 256 14.90 5.61 -19.72
CA GLY A 256 14.45 6.81 -20.41
C GLY A 256 13.98 6.39 -21.80
N ALA A 257 12.67 6.49 -22.06
CA ALA A 257 12.13 6.49 -23.41
C ALA A 257 10.81 7.25 -23.39
N GLY A 258 10.78 8.35 -24.14
CA GLY A 258 9.62 8.95 -24.82
C GLY A 258 8.36 9.17 -24.01
#